data_AF-A0A7X8INI6-F1
#
_entry.id   AF-A0A7X8INI6-F1
#
_cell.length_a   1.000
_cell.length_b   1.000
_cell.length_c   1.000
_cell.angle_alpha   90.00
_cell.angle_beta   90.00
_cell.angle_gamma   90.00
#
_symmetry.space_group_name_H-M   'P 1'
#
loop_
_entity.id
_entity.type
_entity.pdbx_description
1 polymer ?
#
loop_
_entity_poly.entity_id
_entity_poly.type
_entity_poly.pdbx_seq_one_letter_code
_entity_poly.pdbx_strand_id
1 'polypeptide(L)'
;MIIEETIRNDAKEIIESAMKEIDSEESYMDNSGNTIKSVFIGTCFNIMPSGKYYMPFACSNVKMCPKCKGKGEITNPNANSALYDEYRYKEQKWIVFMRNNDLWYHLLTDEQKKQIDEIRKMKEYYVEKIECNVCHGLGSEEVYKDQVMQKALEEYADKHGAYVHSGEGDPCDMFVSIVVDEDEDMEVEE
;
A
#
# COMPACT_ATOMS: atom_id res chain seq x y z
N MET A 1 -0.45 -8.71 12.58
CA MET A 1 -0.52 -7.47 13.39
C MET A 1 0.81 -7.09 14.00
N ILE A 2 1.46 -7.90 14.84
CA ILE A 2 2.76 -7.50 15.47
C ILE A 2 3.84 -7.15 14.43
N ILE A 3 4.02 -7.96 13.37
CA ILE A 3 5.08 -7.72 12.38
C ILE A 3 4.86 -6.46 11.55
N GLU A 4 3.62 -6.17 11.15
CA GLU A 4 3.30 -4.94 10.41
C GLU A 4 3.54 -3.71 11.27
N GLU A 5 3.17 -3.76 12.54
CA GLU A 5 3.40 -2.68 13.48
C GLU A 5 4.90 -2.43 13.67
N THR A 6 5.71 -3.49 13.79
CA THR A 6 7.17 -3.39 13.82
C THR A 6 7.70 -2.72 12.55
N ILE A 7 7.33 -3.19 11.36
CA ILE A 7 7.79 -2.62 10.08
C ILE A 7 7.44 -1.13 9.98
N ARG A 8 6.23 -0.75 10.40
CA ARG A 8 5.81 0.67 10.38
C ARG A 8 6.58 1.52 11.39
N ASN A 9 6.89 0.99 12.56
CA ASN A 9 7.72 1.69 13.54
C ASN A 9 9.15 1.86 13.04
N ASP A 10 9.73 0.83 12.42
CA ASP A 10 11.07 0.91 11.80
C ASP A 10 11.09 1.98 10.69
N ALA A 11 10.09 1.98 9.80
CA ALA A 11 9.93 3.00 8.75
C ALA A 11 9.83 4.41 9.35
N LYS A 12 9.04 4.57 10.42
CA LYS A 12 8.88 5.84 11.11
C LYS A 12 10.22 6.34 11.66
N GLU A 13 10.97 5.48 12.35
CA GLU A 13 12.27 5.85 12.94
C GLU A 13 13.28 6.25 11.87
N ILE A 14 13.31 5.53 10.72
CA ILE A 14 14.16 5.88 9.58
C ILE A 14 13.86 7.28 9.07
N ILE A 15 12.58 7.59 8.81
CA ILE A 15 12.18 8.92 8.31
C ILE A 15 12.45 10.00 9.35
N GLU A 16 12.09 9.78 10.62
CA GLU A 16 12.33 10.76 11.68
C GLU A 16 13.81 11.04 11.92
N SER A 17 14.69 10.06 11.69
CA SER A 17 16.14 10.28 11.73
C SER A 17 16.61 11.10 10.53
N ALA A 18 16.19 10.71 9.32
CA ALA A 18 16.54 11.43 8.09
C ALA A 18 16.12 12.91 8.15
N MET A 19 14.91 13.18 8.63
CA MET A 19 14.38 14.54 8.74
C MET A 19 15.11 15.40 9.79
N LYS A 20 15.84 14.81 10.75
CA LYS A 20 16.69 15.58 11.66
C LYS A 20 18.01 15.99 11.03
N GLU A 21 18.47 15.23 10.05
CA GLU A 21 19.75 15.43 9.37
C GLU A 21 19.58 16.32 8.12
N ILE A 22 18.40 16.31 7.50
CA ILE A 22 18.14 16.96 6.21
C ILE A 22 18.44 18.46 6.19
N ASP A 23 18.22 19.16 7.31
CA ASP A 23 18.46 20.60 7.37
C ASP A 23 19.96 20.93 7.24
N SER A 24 20.83 20.02 7.68
CA SER A 24 22.28 20.18 7.64
C SER A 24 22.92 19.77 6.32
N GLU A 25 22.17 19.11 5.43
CA GLU A 25 22.66 18.72 4.11
C GLU A 25 22.70 19.91 3.15
N GLU A 26 23.70 19.90 2.26
CA GLU A 26 23.82 20.88 1.18
C GLU A 26 22.74 20.63 0.12
N SER A 27 22.18 21.72 -0.40
CA SER A 27 21.23 21.62 -1.51
C SER A 27 21.96 21.40 -2.83
N TYR A 28 21.34 20.62 -3.71
CA TYR A 28 21.82 20.40 -5.08
C TYR A 28 20.66 20.34 -6.06
N MET A 29 20.96 20.55 -7.34
CA MET A 29 19.95 20.53 -8.40
C MET A 29 19.78 19.11 -8.94
N ASP A 30 18.53 18.63 -8.98
CA ASP A 30 18.19 17.34 -9.59
C ASP A 30 18.15 17.42 -11.14
N ASN A 31 17.94 16.28 -11.79
CA ASN A 31 17.84 16.18 -13.25
C ASN A 31 16.61 16.91 -13.85
N SER A 32 15.65 17.31 -13.02
CA SER A 32 14.45 18.04 -13.43
C SER A 32 14.60 19.56 -13.23
N GLY A 33 15.71 20.01 -12.65
CA GLY A 33 15.98 21.41 -12.33
C GLY A 33 15.43 21.86 -10.98
N ASN A 34 14.99 20.94 -10.12
CA ASN A 34 14.56 21.26 -8.76
C ASN A 34 15.77 21.32 -7.83
N THR A 35 15.79 22.29 -6.93
CA THR A 35 16.77 22.34 -5.83
C THR A 35 16.27 21.44 -4.70
N ILE A 36 17.06 20.42 -4.35
CA ILE A 36 16.69 19.41 -3.36
C ILE A 36 17.77 19.25 -2.30
N LYS A 37 17.36 18.81 -1.11
CA LYS A 37 18.25 18.26 -0.07
C LYS A 37 17.93 16.80 0.12
N SER A 38 18.96 15.97 0.29
CA SER A 38 18.79 14.51 0.33
C SER A 38 19.65 13.88 1.42
N VAL A 39 19.06 12.97 2.18
CA VAL A 39 19.76 12.18 3.21
C VAL A 39 19.78 10.72 2.78
N PHE A 40 20.96 10.11 2.80
CA PHE A 40 21.11 8.67 2.61
C PHE A 40 20.58 7.93 3.84
N ILE A 41 19.58 7.06 3.65
CA ILE A 41 18.95 6.31 4.74
C ILE A 41 19.42 4.85 4.83
N GLY A 42 20.23 4.41 3.87
CA GLY A 42 20.71 3.03 3.77
C GLY A 42 20.45 2.44 2.40
N THR A 43 20.67 1.13 2.29
CA THR A 43 20.40 0.39 1.06
C THR A 43 19.15 -0.44 1.18
N CYS A 44 18.53 -0.80 0.05
CA CYS A 44 17.36 -1.68 0.03
C CYS A 44 17.66 -3.05 0.68
N PHE A 45 18.93 -3.48 0.71
CA PHE A 45 19.36 -4.70 1.43
C PHE A 45 19.14 -4.61 2.94
N ASN A 46 19.25 -3.41 3.51
CA ASN A 46 19.14 -3.17 4.95
C ASN A 46 17.75 -2.66 5.34
N ILE A 47 17.09 -1.91 4.46
CA ILE A 47 15.80 -1.28 4.74
C ILE A 47 14.65 -2.24 4.44
N MET A 48 14.66 -2.91 3.27
CA MET A 48 13.54 -3.75 2.88
C MET A 48 13.58 -5.07 3.65
N PRO A 49 12.45 -5.56 4.20
CA PRO A 49 12.40 -6.84 4.89
C PRO A 49 12.96 -8.04 4.10
N SER A 50 12.82 -8.06 2.78
CA SER A 50 13.42 -9.09 1.92
C SER A 50 14.86 -8.78 1.49
N GLY A 51 15.33 -7.56 1.72
CA GLY A 51 16.59 -7.03 1.24
C GLY A 51 16.63 -6.78 -0.27
N LYS A 52 15.48 -6.61 -0.93
CA LYS A 52 15.38 -6.45 -2.38
C LYS A 52 14.23 -5.52 -2.74
N TYR A 53 14.30 -4.93 -3.93
CA TYR A 53 13.11 -4.38 -4.56
C TYR A 53 12.28 -5.50 -5.15
N TYR A 54 11.00 -5.51 -4.83
CA TYR A 54 10.05 -6.37 -5.52
C TYR A 54 9.46 -5.66 -6.74
N MET A 55 9.52 -6.34 -7.89
CA MET A 55 8.88 -5.91 -9.13
C MET A 55 8.03 -7.07 -9.68
N PRO A 56 6.79 -6.83 -10.17
CA PRO A 56 5.88 -7.89 -10.61
C PRO A 56 6.42 -8.79 -11.74
N PHE A 57 7.40 -8.31 -12.50
CA PHE A 57 8.04 -9.03 -13.60
C PHE A 57 9.36 -9.75 -13.19
N ALA A 58 9.88 -9.51 -11.99
CA ALA A 58 11.13 -10.08 -11.49
C ALA A 58 10.89 -11.15 -10.39
N CYS A 59 9.89 -12.00 -10.58
CA CYS A 59 9.38 -12.93 -9.56
C CYS A 59 10.19 -14.23 -9.39
N SER A 60 11.29 -14.44 -10.14
CA SER A 60 12.00 -15.72 -10.15
C SER A 60 12.67 -16.09 -8.82
N ASN A 61 12.91 -15.11 -7.95
CA ASN A 61 13.66 -15.28 -6.70
C ASN A 61 12.81 -15.07 -5.44
N VAL A 62 11.49 -15.09 -5.58
CA VAL A 62 10.55 -14.88 -4.47
C VAL A 62 10.06 -16.19 -3.90
N LYS A 63 10.11 -16.33 -2.57
CA LYS A 63 9.59 -17.51 -1.89
C LYS A 63 8.07 -17.50 -1.94
N MET A 64 7.50 -18.62 -2.39
CA MET A 64 6.05 -18.83 -2.33
C MET A 64 5.57 -18.77 -0.89
N CYS A 65 4.43 -18.12 -0.66
CA CYS A 65 3.79 -18.09 0.64
C CYS A 65 3.50 -19.53 1.11
N PRO A 66 3.88 -19.91 2.35
CA PRO A 66 3.69 -21.26 2.85
C PRO A 66 2.22 -21.65 2.98
N LYS A 67 1.31 -20.67 3.11
CA LYS A 67 -0.12 -20.89 3.30
C LYS A 67 -0.87 -21.07 1.98
N CYS A 68 -0.76 -20.11 1.05
CA CYS A 68 -1.48 -20.17 -0.24
C CYS A 68 -0.68 -20.81 -1.38
N LYS A 69 0.60 -21.14 -1.16
CA LYS A 69 1.51 -21.73 -2.16
C LYS A 69 1.61 -20.89 -3.43
N GLY A 70 1.75 -19.57 -3.28
CA GLY A 70 1.91 -18.65 -4.40
C GLY A 70 0.60 -18.14 -5.04
N LYS A 71 -0.57 -18.63 -4.60
CA LYS A 71 -1.86 -18.26 -5.23
C LYS A 71 -2.43 -16.91 -4.80
N GLY A 72 -2.01 -16.37 -3.65
CA GLY A 72 -2.59 -15.17 -3.06
C GLY A 72 -3.93 -15.40 -2.34
N GLU A 73 -4.61 -16.51 -2.61
CA GLU A 73 -5.93 -16.86 -2.08
C GLU A 73 -5.91 -18.19 -1.32
N ILE A 74 -6.81 -18.35 -0.34
CA ILE A 74 -7.04 -19.60 0.40
C ILE A 74 -8.52 -19.96 0.36
N THR A 75 -8.83 -21.25 0.51
CA THR A 75 -10.21 -21.69 0.69
C THR A 75 -10.80 -21.05 1.94
N ASN A 76 -11.98 -20.46 1.80
CA ASN A 76 -12.71 -19.88 2.91
C ASN A 76 -13.22 -21.01 3.84
N PRO A 77 -12.94 -20.98 5.15
CA PRO A 77 -13.49 -21.95 6.10
C PRO A 77 -15.01 -21.97 6.12
N ASN A 78 -15.66 -20.86 5.77
CA ASN A 78 -17.10 -20.71 5.69
C ASN A 78 -17.65 -20.94 4.28
N ALA A 79 -16.83 -21.39 3.31
CA ALA A 79 -17.26 -21.59 1.94
C ALA A 79 -18.52 -22.47 1.87
N ASN A 80 -19.57 -21.95 1.25
CA ASN A 80 -20.78 -22.71 0.99
C ASN A 80 -21.38 -22.27 -0.34
N SER A 81 -21.15 -23.05 -1.39
CA SER A 81 -21.57 -22.72 -2.75
C SER A 81 -23.08 -22.54 -2.87
N ALA A 82 -23.87 -23.35 -2.16
CA ALA A 82 -25.33 -23.25 -2.20
C ALA A 82 -25.83 -21.94 -1.58
N LEU A 83 -25.31 -21.55 -0.42
CA LEU A 83 -25.66 -20.28 0.21
C LEU A 83 -25.09 -19.09 -0.58
N TYR A 84 -23.87 -19.19 -1.10
CA TYR A 84 -23.29 -18.18 -1.98
C TYR A 84 -24.21 -17.90 -3.19
N ASP A 85 -24.65 -18.96 -3.88
CA ASP A 85 -25.55 -18.83 -5.03
C ASP A 85 -26.93 -18.29 -4.64
N GLU A 86 -27.44 -18.65 -3.46
CA GLU A 86 -28.67 -18.08 -2.91
C GLU A 86 -28.56 -16.55 -2.71
N TYR A 87 -27.51 -16.07 -2.05
CA TYR A 87 -27.29 -14.64 -1.82
C TYR A 87 -26.95 -13.89 -3.11
N ARG A 88 -26.18 -14.49 -4.02
CA ARG A 88 -25.95 -13.96 -5.37
C ARG A 88 -27.26 -13.79 -6.13
N TYR A 89 -28.16 -14.76 -6.05
CA TYR A 89 -29.48 -14.68 -6.68
C TYR A 89 -30.35 -13.58 -6.06
N LYS A 90 -30.33 -13.42 -4.72
CA LYS A 90 -31.02 -12.31 -4.03
C LYS A 90 -30.47 -10.94 -4.46
N GLU A 91 -29.17 -10.78 -4.57
CA GLU A 91 -28.54 -9.55 -5.08
C GLU A 91 -28.98 -9.28 -6.53
N GLN A 92 -28.99 -10.32 -7.38
CA GLN A 92 -29.42 -10.20 -8.77
C GLN A 92 -30.87 -9.71 -8.89
N LYS A 93 -31.77 -10.15 -7.99
CA LYS A 93 -33.15 -9.64 -7.94
C LYS A 93 -33.20 -8.15 -7.65
N TRP A 94 -32.37 -7.66 -6.72
CA TRP A 94 -32.25 -6.23 -6.44
C TRP A 94 -31.70 -5.45 -7.63
N ILE A 95 -30.68 -5.96 -8.32
CA ILE A 95 -30.13 -5.35 -9.52
C ILE A 95 -31.21 -5.23 -10.61
N VAL A 96 -32.00 -6.29 -10.83
CA VAL A 96 -33.09 -6.27 -11.81
C VAL A 96 -34.21 -5.31 -11.39
N PHE A 97 -34.58 -5.30 -10.10
CA PHE A 97 -35.56 -4.35 -9.56
C PHE A 97 -35.11 -2.90 -9.78
N MET A 98 -33.87 -2.56 -9.40
CA MET A 98 -33.31 -1.22 -9.58
C MET A 98 -33.32 -0.82 -11.06
N ARG A 99 -32.84 -1.70 -11.95
CA ARG A 99 -32.82 -1.45 -13.39
C ARG A 99 -34.23 -1.22 -13.97
N ASN A 100 -35.22 -2.01 -13.55
CA ASN A 100 -36.59 -1.89 -14.08
C ASN A 100 -37.33 -0.64 -13.59
N ASN A 101 -36.85 -0.02 -12.51
CA ASN A 101 -37.46 1.19 -11.93
C ASN A 101 -36.57 2.44 -12.11
N ASP A 102 -35.50 2.35 -12.92
CA ASP A 102 -34.50 3.41 -13.12
C ASP A 102 -33.93 3.98 -11.80
N LEU A 103 -33.72 3.09 -10.83
CA LEU A 103 -33.16 3.42 -9.53
C LEU A 103 -31.66 3.13 -9.48
N TRP A 104 -30.95 4.01 -8.79
CA TRP A 104 -29.53 3.85 -8.46
C TRP A 104 -29.38 3.62 -6.96
N TYR A 105 -28.29 2.96 -6.54
CA TYR A 105 -28.06 2.60 -5.13
C TYR A 105 -28.21 3.81 -4.17
N HIS A 106 -27.70 4.97 -4.55
CA HIS A 106 -27.74 6.19 -3.72
C HIS A 106 -29.17 6.74 -3.54
N LEU A 107 -30.08 6.45 -4.48
CA LEU A 107 -31.48 6.88 -4.46
C LEU A 107 -32.40 5.95 -3.65
N LEU A 108 -31.90 4.80 -3.21
CA LEU A 108 -32.64 3.88 -2.35
C LEU A 108 -32.83 4.44 -0.94
N THR A 109 -33.89 3.98 -0.27
CA THR A 109 -34.08 4.27 1.15
C THR A 109 -33.03 3.56 1.99
N ASP A 110 -32.78 4.05 3.20
CA ASP A 110 -31.78 3.46 4.10
C ASP A 110 -32.09 1.99 4.44
N GLU A 111 -33.38 1.65 4.57
CA GLU A 111 -33.81 0.27 4.82
C GLU A 111 -33.49 -0.64 3.61
N GLN A 112 -33.69 -0.16 2.38
CA GLN A 112 -33.34 -0.93 1.18
C GLN A 112 -31.83 -1.09 1.04
N LYS A 113 -31.05 -0.03 1.31
CA LYS A 113 -29.58 -0.08 1.32
C LYS A 113 -29.08 -1.12 2.32
N LYS A 114 -29.61 -1.09 3.54
CA LYS A 114 -29.27 -2.07 4.59
C LYS A 114 -29.53 -3.51 4.15
N GLN A 115 -30.68 -3.79 3.52
CA GLN A 115 -30.99 -5.12 3.01
C GLN A 115 -30.01 -5.59 1.94
N ILE A 116 -29.64 -4.71 1.00
CA ILE A 116 -28.65 -5.02 -0.04
C ILE A 116 -27.26 -5.26 0.56
N ASP A 117 -26.85 -4.43 1.52
CA ASP A 117 -25.55 -4.55 2.17
C ASP A 117 -25.46 -5.83 3.02
N GLU A 118 -26.54 -6.21 3.70
CA GLU A 118 -26.62 -7.51 4.38
C GLU A 118 -26.49 -8.68 3.40
N ILE A 119 -27.15 -8.61 2.23
CA ILE A 119 -27.00 -9.63 1.18
C ILE A 119 -25.56 -9.72 0.70
N ARG A 120 -24.91 -8.58 0.43
CA ARG A 120 -23.50 -8.52 -0.01
C ARG A 120 -22.56 -9.09 1.03
N LYS A 121 -22.76 -8.72 2.30
CA LYS A 121 -21.99 -9.24 3.43
C LYS A 121 -22.09 -10.76 3.53
N MET A 122 -23.31 -11.32 3.40
CA MET A 122 -23.50 -12.76 3.45
C MET A 122 -22.92 -13.47 2.22
N LYS A 123 -23.04 -12.88 1.03
CA LYS A 123 -22.42 -13.37 -0.20
C LYS A 123 -20.89 -13.46 -0.05
N GLU A 124 -20.26 -12.42 0.48
CA GLU A 124 -18.83 -12.41 0.79
C GLU A 124 -18.45 -13.42 1.87
N TYR A 125 -19.29 -13.58 2.90
CA TYR A 125 -19.05 -14.55 3.98
C TYR A 125 -18.96 -16.01 3.46
N TYR A 126 -19.76 -16.38 2.46
CA TYR A 126 -19.81 -17.74 1.91
C TYR A 126 -18.97 -17.95 0.65
N VAL A 127 -18.24 -16.93 0.18
CA VAL A 127 -17.40 -17.04 -1.03
C VAL A 127 -16.43 -18.21 -0.92
N GLU A 128 -16.14 -18.89 -2.03
CA GLU A 128 -15.28 -20.08 -2.06
C GLU A 128 -13.85 -19.78 -1.59
N LYS A 129 -13.32 -18.63 -2.00
CA LYS A 129 -11.94 -18.24 -1.78
C LYS A 129 -11.86 -16.85 -1.18
N ILE A 130 -11.00 -16.70 -0.20
CA ILE A 130 -10.69 -15.43 0.45
C ILE A 130 -9.22 -15.11 0.27
N GLU A 131 -8.88 -13.83 0.43
CA GLU A 131 -7.51 -13.37 0.43
C GLU A 131 -6.68 -14.10 1.50
N CYS A 132 -5.47 -14.49 1.15
CA CYS A 132 -4.56 -15.14 2.07
C CYS A 132 -4.09 -14.13 3.14
N ASN A 133 -4.55 -14.29 4.38
CA ASN A 133 -4.18 -13.47 5.53
C ASN A 133 -2.68 -13.49 5.96
N VAL A 134 -1.78 -14.07 5.16
CA VAL A 134 -0.33 -14.09 5.41
C VAL A 134 0.41 -13.25 4.37
N CYS A 135 0.01 -13.35 3.11
CA CYS A 135 0.63 -12.61 2.00
C CYS A 135 -0.30 -11.56 1.37
N HIS A 136 -1.50 -11.41 1.91
CA HIS A 136 -2.50 -10.42 1.50
C HIS A 136 -2.69 -10.33 -0.02
N GLY A 137 -2.92 -11.48 -0.66
CA GLY A 137 -3.18 -11.56 -2.10
C GLY A 137 -1.92 -11.62 -2.99
N LEU A 138 -0.73 -11.34 -2.46
CA LEU A 138 0.49 -11.22 -3.28
C LEU A 138 1.17 -12.56 -3.60
N GLY A 139 0.75 -13.64 -2.94
CA GLY A 139 1.33 -14.97 -3.13
C GLY A 139 2.70 -15.17 -2.46
N SER A 140 3.29 -14.11 -1.88
CA SER A 140 4.51 -14.18 -1.07
C SER A 140 4.42 -13.28 0.15
N GLU A 141 4.83 -13.82 1.30
CA GLU A 141 4.88 -13.06 2.55
C GLU A 141 6.01 -12.02 2.55
N GLU A 142 7.15 -12.33 1.92
CA GLU A 142 8.29 -11.41 1.82
C GLU A 142 7.88 -10.16 1.03
N VAL A 143 7.23 -10.36 -0.11
CA VAL A 143 6.71 -9.28 -0.95
C VAL A 143 5.70 -8.40 -0.22
N TYR A 144 4.82 -9.03 0.57
CA TYR A 144 3.86 -8.28 1.37
C TYR A 144 4.54 -7.37 2.38
N LYS A 145 5.54 -7.89 3.11
CA LYS A 145 6.29 -7.10 4.09
C LYS A 145 7.04 -5.95 3.42
N ASP A 146 7.63 -6.17 2.25
CA ASP A 146 8.28 -5.11 1.47
C ASP A 146 7.29 -4.03 1.05
N GLN A 147 6.10 -4.41 0.57
CA GLN A 147 5.06 -3.45 0.21
C GLN A 147 4.60 -2.62 1.42
N VAL A 148 4.49 -3.25 2.60
CA VAL A 148 4.16 -2.55 3.85
C VAL A 148 5.27 -1.56 4.22
N MET A 149 6.55 -1.95 4.11
CA MET A 149 7.69 -1.08 4.39
C MET A 149 7.72 0.12 3.45
N GLN A 150 7.66 -0.11 2.13
CA GLN A 150 7.69 0.95 1.13
C GLN A 150 6.56 1.95 1.35
N LYS A 151 5.33 1.46 1.52
CA LYS A 151 4.17 2.31 1.76
C LYS A 151 4.31 3.10 3.06
N ALA A 152 4.86 2.50 4.12
CA ALA A 152 5.07 3.19 5.38
C ALA A 152 6.12 4.30 5.24
N LEU A 153 7.24 4.04 4.58
CA LEU A 153 8.27 5.05 4.31
C LEU A 153 7.69 6.25 3.55
N GLU A 154 6.94 6.01 2.48
CA GLU A 154 6.22 7.04 1.72
C GLU A 154 5.22 7.80 2.61
N GLU A 155 4.34 7.10 3.33
CA GLU A 155 3.35 7.71 4.22
C GLU A 155 3.97 8.60 5.32
N TYR A 156 5.16 8.25 5.82
CA TYR A 156 5.85 9.07 6.83
C TYR A 156 6.62 10.22 6.19
N ALA A 157 7.28 10.02 5.05
CA ALA A 157 7.98 11.07 4.33
C ALA A 157 7.00 12.17 3.87
N ASP A 158 5.84 11.78 3.34
CA ASP A 158 4.80 12.69 2.84
C ASP A 158 4.33 13.68 3.93
N LYS A 159 4.30 13.25 5.20
CA LYS A 159 3.91 14.13 6.33
C LYS A 159 4.89 15.29 6.55
N HIS A 160 6.11 15.15 6.08
CA HIS A 160 7.16 16.14 6.14
C HIS A 160 7.35 16.89 4.81
N GLY A 161 6.50 16.63 3.79
CA GLY A 161 6.71 17.14 2.44
C GLY A 161 7.95 16.54 1.76
N ALA A 162 8.42 15.39 2.25
CA ALA A 162 9.56 14.66 1.70
C ALA A 162 9.09 13.46 0.87
N TYR A 163 9.98 12.90 0.06
CA TYR A 163 9.74 11.67 -0.69
C TYR A 163 10.94 10.73 -0.61
N VAL A 164 10.67 9.42 -0.73
CA VAL A 164 11.71 8.39 -0.74
C VAL A 164 12.02 7.98 -2.17
N HIS A 165 13.30 7.87 -2.51
CA HIS A 165 13.72 7.42 -3.84
C HIS A 165 15.03 6.62 -3.79
N SER A 166 15.32 5.92 -4.90
CA SER A 166 16.59 5.22 -5.08
C SER A 166 17.67 6.16 -5.63
N GLY A 167 18.93 5.84 -5.35
CA GLY A 167 20.09 6.55 -5.89
C GLY A 167 20.27 6.32 -7.39
N GLU A 168 20.72 7.36 -8.10
CA GLU A 168 20.99 7.25 -9.55
C GLU A 168 22.29 6.49 -9.86
N GLY A 169 23.27 6.53 -8.95
CA GLY A 169 24.56 5.84 -9.08
C GLY A 169 24.48 4.35 -8.71
N ASP A 170 24.02 4.06 -7.51
CA ASP A 170 23.67 2.71 -7.07
C ASP A 170 22.16 2.63 -6.81
N PRO A 171 21.39 1.86 -7.60
CA PRO A 171 19.95 1.74 -7.42
C PRO A 171 19.58 1.10 -6.08
N CYS A 172 20.51 0.41 -5.41
CA CYS A 172 20.29 -0.15 -4.09
C CYS A 172 20.32 0.92 -3.01
N ASP A 173 20.95 2.08 -3.22
CA ASP A 173 20.94 3.16 -2.26
C ASP A 173 19.56 3.81 -2.19
N MET A 174 19.11 4.14 -0.98
CA MET A 174 17.83 4.79 -0.72
C MET A 174 18.06 6.12 -0.02
N PHE A 175 17.30 7.12 -0.46
CA PHE A 175 17.39 8.50 0.01
C PHE A 175 16.00 9.02 0.42
N VAL A 176 16.00 9.96 1.35
CA VAL A 176 14.85 10.81 1.66
C VAL A 176 15.21 12.22 1.21
N SER A 177 14.32 12.82 0.43
CA SER A 177 14.57 14.12 -0.19
C SER A 177 13.42 15.08 0.02
N ILE A 178 13.75 16.36 0.15
CA ILE A 178 12.80 17.47 0.11
C ILE A 178 13.14 18.39 -1.05
N VAL A 179 12.12 19.01 -1.63
CA VAL A 179 12.30 20.13 -2.54
C VAL A 179 12.45 21.40 -1.69
N VAL A 180 13.46 22.20 -2.01
CA VAL A 180 13.71 23.50 -1.39
C VAL A 180 13.29 24.57 -2.39
N ASP A 181 12.29 25.37 -2.04
CA ASP A 181 11.92 26.53 -2.83
C ASP A 181 12.99 27.63 -2.64
N GLU A 182 13.59 28.10 -3.72
CA GLU A 182 14.68 29.11 -3.69
C GLU A 182 14.20 30.55 -3.33
N ASP A 183 12.97 30.74 -2.87
CA ASP A 183 12.36 32.07 -2.74
C ASP A 183 12.53 32.77 -1.38
N GLU A 184 13.27 32.22 -0.40
CA GLU A 184 13.36 32.82 0.95
C GLU A 184 14.67 33.52 1.34
N ASP A 185 15.73 33.55 0.51
CA ASP A 185 17.02 34.18 0.87
C ASP A 185 17.50 35.29 -0.09
N MET A 186 16.63 36.26 -0.41
CA MET A 186 17.07 37.60 -0.80
C MET A 186 16.67 38.62 0.26
N GLU A 187 17.31 38.56 1.43
CA GLU A 187 17.44 39.75 2.28
C GLU A 187 18.18 40.83 1.48
N VAL A 188 17.43 41.82 1.02
CA VAL A 188 17.98 43.04 0.41
C VAL A 188 18.67 43.82 1.53
N GLU A 189 20.00 43.74 1.59
CA GLU A 189 20.80 44.72 2.33
C GLU A 189 20.67 46.08 1.62
N GLU A 190 19.92 47.02 2.23
CA GLU A 190 20.02 48.47 1.99
C GLU A 190 20.79 49.16 3.14
#